data_AF-A0A966K008-F1
#
_entry.id   AF-A0A966K008-F1
#
_cell.length_a   1.000
_cell.length_b   1.000
_cell.length_c   1.000
_cell.angle_alpha   90.00
_cell.angle_beta   90.00
_cell.angle_gamma   90.00
#
_symmetry.space_group_name_H-M   'P 1'
#
loop_
_entity.id
_entity.type
_entity.pdbx_description
1 polymer ?
#
loop_
_entity_poly.entity_id
_entity_poly.type
_entity_poly.pdbx_seq_one_letter_code
_entity_poly.pdbx_strand_id
1 'polypeptide(L)'
;HSHDAHDEHHHGLAPGEKPHESPWVITLPLIALAIPSVIIGYYTIDPMLFGSFFGDAIFVDDTKHPAMATLASHFHGPVAMALHGFTTPVFILLALGVLVAAICYLWATSLPERISKIFAPIKTLLDNKYYLDDLNQWIFAKGALLLGGGLWKQGDQRVIDGLMVNGSAHLVGKFSGVIRHLQSGYLYHYAFAMIVGLIGLMAWILYTHIYIAY
;
A
#
# COMPACT_ATOMS: atom_id res chain seq x y z
N HIS A 1 -9.21 2.66 -24.09
CA HIS A 1 -9.40 3.85 -23.24
C HIS A 1 -10.74 3.71 -22.53
N SER A 2 -10.73 3.03 -21.38
CA SER A 2 -11.86 2.95 -20.47
C SER A 2 -11.93 4.28 -19.71
N HIS A 3 -12.98 5.05 -19.96
CA HIS A 3 -13.34 6.16 -19.11
C HIS A 3 -13.89 5.58 -17.81
N ASP A 4 -13.08 5.59 -16.76
CA ASP A 4 -13.58 5.46 -15.39
C ASP A 4 -14.36 6.75 -15.10
N ALA A 5 -15.66 6.69 -15.35
CA ALA A 5 -16.60 7.67 -14.83
C ALA A 5 -16.61 7.49 -13.31
N HIS A 6 -15.96 8.42 -12.61
CA HIS A 6 -16.18 8.59 -11.18
C HIS A 6 -17.66 8.97 -11.01
N ASP A 7 -18.47 8.01 -10.56
CA ASP A 7 -19.82 8.26 -10.06
C ASP A 7 -19.70 9.25 -8.88
N GLU A 8 -19.87 10.53 -9.17
CA GLU A 8 -20.19 11.53 -8.16
C GLU A 8 -21.58 11.22 -7.63
N HIS A 9 -21.64 10.34 -6.62
CA HIS A 9 -22.82 10.18 -5.77
C HIS A 9 -23.05 11.49 -5.02
N HIS A 10 -23.69 12.45 -5.69
CA HIS A 10 -24.22 13.64 -5.07
C HIS A 10 -25.25 13.21 -4.02
N HIS A 11 -24.87 13.20 -2.74
CA HIS A 11 -25.77 13.13 -1.59
C HIS A 11 -26.53 14.45 -1.41
N GLY A 12 -26.98 15.05 -2.51
CA GLY A 12 -27.86 16.20 -2.51
C GLY A 12 -29.31 15.74 -2.42
N LEU A 13 -30.11 16.46 -1.64
CA LEU A 13 -31.56 16.31 -1.61
C LEU A 13 -32.13 16.50 -3.02
N ALA A 14 -33.07 15.64 -3.41
CA ALA A 14 -33.77 15.82 -4.68
C ALA A 14 -34.58 17.13 -4.67
N PRO A 15 -34.88 17.75 -5.83
CA PRO A 15 -35.68 18.98 -5.87
C PRO A 15 -37.02 18.79 -5.14
N GLY A 16 -37.18 19.46 -3.99
CA GLY A 16 -38.39 19.40 -3.15
C GLY A 16 -38.24 18.67 -1.82
N GLU A 17 -37.11 18.00 -1.57
CA GLU A 17 -36.80 17.41 -0.26
C GLU A 17 -36.29 18.48 0.71
N LYS A 18 -36.74 18.41 1.97
CA LYS A 18 -36.33 19.34 3.03
C LYS A 18 -35.13 18.78 3.78
N PRO A 19 -34.15 19.63 4.18
CA PRO A 19 -33.10 19.22 5.10
C PRO A 19 -33.73 18.61 6.35
N HIS A 20 -33.41 17.34 6.59
CA HIS A 20 -33.81 16.64 7.80
C HIS A 20 -32.57 16.36 8.64
N GLU A 21 -32.76 16.34 9.95
CA GLU A 21 -31.71 15.89 10.85
C GLU A 21 -31.32 14.45 10.53
N SER A 22 -30.07 14.11 10.82
CA SER A 22 -29.61 12.73 10.67
C SER A 22 -30.39 11.80 11.63
N PRO A 23 -30.71 10.57 11.23
CA PRO A 23 -31.41 9.62 12.10
C PRO A 23 -30.70 9.41 13.45
N TRP A 24 -31.45 8.99 14.47
CA TRP A 24 -30.92 8.71 15.81
C TRP A 24 -29.74 7.73 15.84
N VAL A 25 -29.67 6.84 14.85
CA VAL A 25 -28.58 5.88 14.69
C VAL A 25 -27.24 6.56 14.36
N ILE A 26 -27.27 7.80 13.84
CA ILE A 26 -26.07 8.61 13.53
C ILE A 26 -25.81 9.64 14.64
N THR A 27 -26.83 10.36 15.09
CA THR A 27 -26.65 11.42 16.11
C THR A 27 -26.21 10.88 17.46
N LEU A 28 -26.74 9.73 17.89
CA LEU A 28 -26.43 9.16 19.19
C LEU A 28 -24.95 8.74 19.29
N PRO A 29 -24.37 8.00 18.33
CA PRO A 29 -22.93 7.72 18.33
C PRO A 29 -22.06 8.98 18.33
N LEU A 30 -22.41 10.01 17.54
CA LEU A 30 -21.63 11.24 17.48
C LEU A 30 -21.62 11.98 18.83
N ILE A 31 -22.77 12.10 19.49
CA ILE A 31 -22.87 12.68 20.85
C ILE A 31 -22.11 11.81 21.85
N ALA A 32 -22.27 10.49 21.77
CA ALA A 32 -21.60 9.53 22.64
C ALA A 32 -20.08 9.54 22.49
N LEU A 33 -19.53 9.95 21.34
CA LEU A 33 -18.10 10.17 21.13
C LEU A 33 -17.61 11.53 21.62
N ALA A 34 -18.44 12.58 21.52
CA ALA A 34 -18.08 13.93 21.96
C ALA A 34 -17.88 14.02 23.48
N ILE A 35 -18.78 13.42 24.26
CA ILE A 35 -18.73 13.43 25.73
C ILE A 35 -17.40 12.86 26.28
N PRO A 36 -17.00 11.62 25.97
CA PRO A 36 -15.75 11.05 26.47
C PRO A 36 -14.53 11.78 25.91
N SER A 37 -14.59 12.35 24.69
CA SER A 37 -13.47 13.14 24.14
C SER A 37 -13.14 14.35 25.03
N VAL A 38 -14.16 15.08 25.50
CA VAL A 38 -13.98 16.21 26.42
C VAL A 38 -13.49 15.74 27.80
N ILE A 39 -14.09 14.67 28.32
CA ILE A 39 -13.73 14.13 29.65
C ILE A 39 -12.28 13.64 29.67
N ILE A 40 -11.87 12.85 28.68
CA ILE A 40 -10.51 12.33 28.58
C ILE A 40 -9.55 13.50 28.41
N GLY A 41 -9.80 14.42 27.48
CA GLY A 41 -8.95 15.60 27.29
C GLY A 41 -8.74 16.41 28.57
N TYR A 42 -9.79 16.58 29.38
CA TYR A 42 -9.71 17.26 30.67
C TYR A 42 -8.84 16.52 31.69
N TYR A 43 -9.06 15.22 31.88
CA TYR A 43 -8.37 14.45 32.92
C TYR A 43 -6.95 14.02 32.54
N THR A 44 -6.67 13.82 31.25
CA THR A 44 -5.38 13.25 30.80
C THR A 44 -4.34 14.28 30.43
N ILE A 45 -4.69 15.54 30.15
CA ILE A 45 -3.72 16.52 29.64
C ILE A 45 -2.54 16.75 30.61
N ASP A 46 -2.80 16.90 31.90
CA ASP A 46 -1.74 17.08 32.92
C ASP A 46 -0.82 15.86 33.03
N PRO A 47 -1.32 14.63 33.30
CA PRO A 47 -0.45 13.47 33.40
C PRO A 47 0.24 13.11 32.07
N MET A 48 -0.36 13.47 30.93
CA MET A 48 0.21 13.25 29.60
C MET A 48 1.37 14.21 29.29
N LEU A 49 1.26 15.48 29.69
CA LEU A 49 2.29 16.49 29.43
C LEU A 49 3.42 16.48 30.46
N PHE A 50 3.10 16.27 31.74
CA PHE A 50 4.03 16.47 32.85
C PHE A 50 4.11 15.29 33.83
N GLY A 51 3.26 14.28 33.65
CA GLY A 51 3.23 13.09 34.51
C GLY A 51 3.94 11.89 33.90
N SER A 52 3.64 10.71 34.45
CA SER A 52 4.22 9.43 34.03
C SER A 52 3.37 8.69 33.00
N PHE A 53 2.46 9.37 32.29
CA PHE A 53 1.53 8.73 31.35
C PHE A 53 2.25 7.90 30.26
N PHE A 54 3.38 8.40 29.75
CA PHE A 54 4.20 7.69 28.78
C PHE A 54 5.32 6.85 29.41
N GLY A 55 5.53 6.93 30.73
CA GLY A 55 6.62 6.25 31.44
C GLY A 55 7.96 6.45 30.74
N ASP A 56 8.65 5.34 30.46
CA ASP A 56 9.96 5.33 29.78
C ASP A 56 9.87 5.32 28.24
N ALA A 57 8.66 5.34 27.65
CA ALA A 57 8.49 5.32 26.20
C ALA A 57 8.93 6.62 25.52
N ILE A 58 8.89 7.74 26.26
CA ILE A 58 9.35 9.05 25.79
C ILE A 58 10.32 9.62 26.83
N PHE A 59 11.60 9.69 26.49
CA PHE A 59 12.62 10.32 27.32
C PHE A 59 12.87 11.75 26.86
N VAL A 60 12.75 12.72 27.77
CA VAL A 60 13.09 14.13 27.54
C VAL A 60 14.31 14.47 28.38
N ASP A 61 15.42 14.83 27.73
CA ASP A 61 16.61 15.35 28.41
C ASP A 61 16.39 16.82 28.77
N ASP A 62 15.85 17.09 29.96
CA ASP A 62 15.55 18.44 30.43
C ASP A 62 16.78 19.37 30.47
N THR A 63 17.99 18.82 30.52
CA THR A 63 19.22 19.61 30.53
C THR A 63 19.57 20.18 29.17
N LYS A 64 19.23 19.44 28.10
CA LYS A 64 19.48 19.85 26.70
C LYS A 64 18.25 20.48 26.06
N HIS A 65 17.05 20.15 26.54
CA HIS A 65 15.78 20.54 25.94
C HIS A 65 14.81 21.11 26.99
N PRO A 66 15.01 22.38 27.44
CA PRO A 66 14.19 23.01 28.48
C PRO A 66 12.78 23.43 28.02
N ALA A 67 12.35 22.99 26.84
CA ALA A 67 11.06 23.36 26.26
C ALA A 67 9.89 22.92 27.15
N MET A 68 9.97 21.71 27.73
CA MET A 68 8.93 21.19 28.62
C MET A 68 8.88 21.93 29.96
N ALA A 69 10.04 22.30 30.52
CA ALA A 69 10.11 23.11 31.73
C ALA A 69 9.51 24.52 31.52
N THR A 70 9.78 25.13 30.36
CA THR A 70 9.16 26.41 29.98
C THR A 70 7.65 26.25 29.77
N LEU A 71 7.21 25.17 29.11
CA LEU A 71 5.78 24.92 28.91
C LEU A 71 5.04 24.74 30.24
N ALA A 72 5.66 24.04 31.20
CA ALA A 72 5.10 23.82 32.53
C ALA A 72 4.84 25.14 33.28
N SER A 73 5.70 26.16 33.13
CA SER A 73 5.52 27.45 33.80
C SER A 73 4.38 28.29 33.21
N HIS A 74 4.00 28.04 31.96
CA HIS A 74 2.87 28.69 31.30
C HIS A 74 1.55 27.90 31.42
N PHE A 75 1.63 26.63 31.81
CA PHE A 75 0.47 25.76 31.95
C PHE A 75 -0.16 25.88 33.36
N HIS A 76 -1.40 26.37 33.41
CA HIS A 76 -2.14 26.62 34.66
C HIS A 76 -3.38 25.71 34.81
N GLY A 77 -3.34 24.54 34.18
CA GLY A 77 -4.43 23.56 34.20
C GLY A 77 -5.34 23.60 32.97
N PRO A 78 -6.18 22.56 32.80
CA PRO A 78 -7.00 22.38 31.59
C PRO A 78 -8.01 23.51 31.35
N VAL A 79 -8.65 24.00 32.42
CA VAL A 79 -9.66 25.09 32.32
C VAL A 79 -8.99 26.40 31.95
N ALA A 80 -7.87 26.72 32.59
CA ALA A 80 -7.12 27.94 32.32
C ALA A 80 -6.62 27.96 30.88
N MET A 81 -6.12 26.82 30.38
CA MET A 81 -5.74 26.65 28.97
C MET A 81 -6.93 26.90 28.03
N ALA A 82 -8.07 26.26 28.29
CA ALA A 82 -9.26 26.41 27.45
C ALA A 82 -9.76 27.86 27.38
N LEU A 83 -9.83 28.55 28.53
CA LEU A 83 -10.23 29.95 28.61
C LEU A 83 -9.20 30.87 27.96
N HIS A 84 -7.90 30.63 28.18
CA HIS A 84 -6.84 31.41 27.58
C HIS A 84 -6.93 31.37 26.05
N GLY A 85 -7.29 30.22 25.47
CA GLY A 85 -7.51 30.06 24.03
C GLY A 85 -8.36 31.16 23.41
N PHE A 86 -9.45 31.58 24.05
CA PHE A 86 -10.35 32.65 23.58
C PHE A 86 -9.71 34.04 23.54
N THR A 87 -8.66 34.26 24.32
CA THR A 87 -7.93 35.54 24.38
C THR A 87 -6.75 35.60 23.41
N THR A 88 -6.37 34.46 22.81
CA THR A 88 -5.23 34.40 21.91
C THR A 88 -5.53 35.02 20.54
N PRO A 89 -4.50 35.49 19.81
CA PRO A 89 -4.65 35.86 18.41
C PRO A 89 -5.20 34.72 17.54
N VAL A 90 -4.98 33.46 17.93
CA VAL A 90 -5.48 32.29 17.22
C VAL A 90 -7.00 32.26 17.19
N PHE A 91 -7.67 32.60 18.30
CA PHE A 91 -9.13 32.66 18.34
C PHE A 91 -9.68 33.77 17.43
N ILE A 92 -9.01 34.93 17.38
CA ILE A 92 -9.37 36.02 16.48
C ILE A 92 -9.21 35.57 15.02
N LEU A 93 -8.10 34.94 14.66
CA LEU A 93 -7.88 34.41 13.31
C LEU A 93 -8.92 33.35 12.92
N LEU A 94 -9.29 32.47 13.85
CA LEU A 94 -10.36 31.49 13.66
C LEU A 94 -11.70 32.20 13.40
N ALA A 95 -12.08 33.17 14.23
CA ALA A 95 -13.32 33.92 14.07
C ALA A 95 -13.36 34.69 12.74
N LEU A 96 -12.24 35.30 12.34
CA LEU A 96 -12.09 35.96 11.04
C LEU A 96 -12.19 34.96 9.89
N GLY A 97 -11.59 33.77 10.01
CA GLY A 97 -11.71 32.71 9.01
C GLY A 97 -13.17 32.26 8.81
N VAL A 98 -13.89 32.04 9.91
CA VAL A 98 -15.33 31.71 9.89
C VAL A 98 -16.14 32.84 9.28
N LEU A 99 -15.85 34.09 9.64
CA LEU A 99 -16.53 35.27 9.09
C LEU A 99 -16.30 35.40 7.57
N VAL A 100 -15.06 35.23 7.10
CA VAL A 100 -14.73 35.26 5.67
C VAL A 100 -15.45 34.14 4.93
N ALA A 101 -15.48 32.92 5.49
CA ALA A 101 -16.25 31.82 4.92
C ALA A 101 -17.75 32.13 4.87
N ALA A 102 -18.32 32.65 5.96
CA ALA A 102 -19.73 33.06 6.00
C ALA A 102 -20.04 34.14 4.94
N ILE A 103 -19.18 35.14 4.77
CA ILE A 103 -19.32 36.14 3.70
C ILE A 103 -19.29 35.47 2.33
N CYS A 104 -18.30 34.63 2.07
CA CYS A 104 -18.12 33.96 0.78
C CYS A 104 -19.26 32.99 0.43
N TYR A 105 -19.87 32.32 1.41
CA TYR A 105 -20.83 31.24 1.15
C TYR A 105 -22.30 31.58 1.50
N LEU A 106 -22.56 32.58 2.34
CA LEU A 106 -23.93 33.00 2.69
C LEU A 106 -24.33 34.33 2.03
N TRP A 107 -23.44 35.31 1.97
CA TRP A 107 -23.80 36.67 1.53
C TRP A 107 -23.32 37.04 0.12
N ALA A 108 -22.11 36.60 -0.24
CA ALA A 108 -21.44 36.99 -1.48
C ALA A 108 -20.90 35.76 -2.22
N THR A 109 -21.82 34.87 -2.60
CA THR A 109 -21.56 33.57 -3.25
C THR A 109 -20.83 33.65 -4.59
N SER A 110 -20.76 34.83 -5.21
CA SER A 110 -19.96 35.05 -6.44
C SER A 110 -18.47 35.32 -6.16
N LEU A 111 -18.07 35.62 -4.93
CA LEU A 111 -16.67 35.88 -4.58
C LEU A 111 -15.76 34.65 -4.72
N PRO A 112 -16.13 33.45 -4.20
CA PRO A 112 -15.30 32.25 -4.37
C PRO A 112 -15.00 31.96 -5.84
N GLU A 113 -15.99 32.09 -6.73
CA GLU A 113 -15.79 31.84 -8.16
C GLU A 113 -14.79 32.86 -8.76
N ARG A 114 -14.92 34.14 -8.43
CA ARG A 114 -14.00 35.19 -8.91
C ARG A 114 -12.58 34.99 -8.39
N ILE A 115 -12.43 34.67 -7.10
CA ILE A 115 -11.13 34.38 -6.48
C ILE A 115 -10.51 33.14 -7.12
N SER A 116 -11.31 32.10 -7.38
CA SER A 116 -10.86 30.86 -8.01
C SER A 116 -10.29 31.09 -9.41
N LYS A 117 -10.88 32.01 -10.19
CA LYS A 117 -10.38 32.39 -11.52
C LYS A 117 -9.06 33.15 -11.46
N ILE A 118 -8.88 34.03 -10.47
CA ILE A 118 -7.64 34.80 -10.29
C ILE A 118 -6.49 33.87 -9.85
N PHE A 119 -6.77 33.00 -8.87
CA PHE A 119 -5.81 32.06 -8.31
C PHE A 119 -5.87 30.68 -8.97
N ALA A 120 -6.35 30.59 -10.21
CA ALA A 120 -6.49 29.34 -10.95
C ALA A 120 -5.27 28.40 -10.87
N PRO A 121 -4.00 28.86 -11.05
CA PRO A 121 -2.86 27.95 -10.95
C PRO A 121 -2.66 27.37 -9.54
N ILE A 122 -2.88 28.18 -8.50
CA ILE A 122 -2.75 27.75 -7.11
C ILE A 122 -3.90 26.80 -6.76
N LYS A 123 -5.14 27.16 -7.14
CA LYS A 123 -6.31 26.30 -6.96
C LYS A 123 -6.10 24.95 -7.62
N THR A 124 -5.68 24.91 -8.89
CA THR A 124 -5.42 23.65 -9.59
C THR A 124 -4.37 22.81 -8.86
N LEU A 125 -3.31 23.43 -8.33
CA LEU A 125 -2.29 22.70 -7.57
C LEU A 125 -2.85 22.12 -6.26
N LEU A 126 -3.65 22.87 -5.51
CA LEU A 126 -4.29 22.42 -4.27
C LEU A 126 -5.37 21.36 -4.53
N ASP A 127 -6.21 21.54 -5.55
CA ASP A 127 -7.26 20.60 -5.96
C ASP A 127 -6.67 19.25 -6.37
N ASN A 128 -5.52 19.26 -7.06
CA ASN A 128 -4.77 18.04 -7.40
C ASN A 128 -3.88 17.54 -6.25
N LYS A 129 -4.10 18.00 -5.00
CA LYS A 129 -3.35 17.59 -3.80
C LYS A 129 -1.83 17.65 -4.00
N TYR A 130 -1.34 18.74 -4.59
CA TYR A 130 0.07 18.94 -4.93
C TYR A 130 0.64 17.91 -5.93
N TYR A 131 -0.22 17.17 -6.64
CA TYR A 131 0.14 16.08 -7.56
C TYR A 131 0.93 14.93 -6.89
N LEU A 132 0.91 14.84 -5.55
CA LEU A 132 1.64 13.79 -4.83
C LEU A 132 1.04 12.40 -5.08
N ASP A 133 -0.29 12.33 -5.19
CA ASP A 133 -1.01 11.09 -5.53
C ASP A 133 -0.62 10.61 -6.95
N ASP A 134 -0.62 11.51 -7.93
CA ASP A 134 -0.24 11.21 -9.32
C ASP A 134 1.22 10.79 -9.44
N LEU A 135 2.12 11.49 -8.72
CA LEU A 135 3.52 11.14 -8.64
C LEU A 135 3.69 9.73 -8.07
N ASN A 136 2.98 9.42 -6.99
CA ASN A 136 3.01 8.11 -6.36
C ASN A 136 2.53 7.01 -7.32
N GLN A 137 1.43 7.26 -8.02
CA GLN A 137 0.88 6.31 -8.98
C GLN A 137 1.78 6.13 -10.22
N TRP A 138 2.40 7.21 -10.70
CA TRP A 138 3.29 7.15 -11.86
C TRP A 138 4.64 6.50 -11.54
N ILE A 139 5.23 6.79 -10.38
CA ILE A 139 6.54 6.27 -10.00
C ILE A 139 6.40 4.90 -9.35
N PHE A 140 5.70 4.81 -8.22
CA PHE A 140 5.71 3.61 -7.41
C PHE A 140 4.76 2.54 -7.97
N ALA A 141 3.51 2.89 -8.28
CA ALA A 141 2.55 1.88 -8.74
C ALA A 141 2.95 1.32 -10.12
N LYS A 142 3.15 2.19 -11.13
CA LYS A 142 3.59 1.73 -12.46
C LYS A 142 4.99 1.14 -12.44
N GLY A 143 5.91 1.70 -11.64
CA GLY A 143 7.25 1.13 -11.46
C GLY A 143 7.20 -0.30 -10.92
N ALA A 144 6.41 -0.54 -9.87
CA ALA A 144 6.21 -1.88 -9.31
C ALA A 144 5.56 -2.85 -10.31
N LEU A 145 4.54 -2.39 -11.06
CA LEU A 145 3.90 -3.18 -12.12
C LEU A 145 4.87 -3.57 -13.24
N LEU A 146 5.70 -2.64 -13.70
CA LEU A 146 6.70 -2.90 -14.74
C LEU A 146 7.80 -3.84 -14.26
N LEU A 147 8.33 -3.62 -13.05
CA LEU A 147 9.33 -4.49 -12.44
C LEU A 147 8.77 -5.90 -12.22
N GLY A 148 7.59 -6.01 -11.62
CA GLY A 148 6.92 -7.30 -11.39
C GLY A 148 6.60 -8.04 -12.69
N GLY A 149 6.07 -7.32 -13.70
CA GLY A 149 5.80 -7.89 -15.01
C GLY A 149 7.07 -8.33 -15.74
N GLY A 150 8.17 -7.60 -15.58
CA GLY A 150 9.48 -7.97 -16.09
C GLY A 150 10.01 -9.24 -15.43
N LEU A 151 10.00 -9.31 -14.10
CA LEU A 151 10.44 -10.49 -13.36
C LEU A 151 9.62 -11.74 -13.69
N TRP A 152 8.30 -11.61 -13.84
CA TRP A 152 7.44 -12.72 -14.25
C TRP A 152 7.74 -13.19 -15.67
N LYS A 153 7.59 -12.30 -16.67
CA LYS A 153 7.70 -12.71 -18.08
C LYS A 153 9.12 -13.15 -18.43
N GLN A 154 10.14 -12.49 -17.87
CA GLN A 154 11.53 -12.75 -18.21
C GLN A 154 12.13 -13.86 -17.36
N GLY A 155 11.82 -13.90 -16.06
CA GLY A 155 12.31 -14.93 -15.15
C GLY A 155 11.51 -16.22 -15.27
N ASP A 156 10.26 -16.19 -14.83
CA ASP A 156 9.45 -17.39 -14.66
C ASP A 156 9.08 -18.05 -16.00
N GLN A 157 8.36 -17.35 -16.87
CA GLN A 157 7.90 -17.94 -18.15
C GLN A 157 9.04 -18.32 -19.10
N ARG A 158 10.13 -17.55 -19.14
CA ARG A 158 11.19 -17.76 -20.13
C ARG A 158 12.24 -18.74 -19.65
N VAL A 159 12.70 -18.60 -18.39
CA VAL A 159 13.78 -19.41 -17.85
C VAL A 159 13.23 -20.71 -17.27
N ILE A 160 12.19 -20.63 -16.45
CA ILE A 160 11.66 -21.81 -15.74
C ILE A 160 10.79 -22.63 -16.70
N ASP A 161 9.71 -22.05 -17.22
CA ASP A 161 8.79 -22.81 -18.08
C ASP A 161 9.42 -23.11 -19.45
N GLY A 162 10.06 -22.12 -20.07
CA GLY A 162 10.64 -22.26 -21.40
C GLY A 162 11.88 -23.15 -21.41
N LEU A 163 12.90 -22.78 -20.63
CA LEU A 163 14.23 -23.36 -20.75
C LEU A 163 14.40 -24.63 -19.90
N MET A 164 13.92 -24.62 -18.65
CA MET A 164 14.02 -25.78 -17.76
C MET A 164 12.95 -26.84 -18.05
N VAL A 165 11.67 -26.47 -18.06
CA VAL A 165 10.58 -27.44 -18.20
C VAL A 165 10.40 -27.89 -19.65
N ASN A 166 10.04 -26.97 -20.55
CA ASN A 166 9.80 -27.33 -21.96
C ASN A 166 11.10 -27.73 -22.67
N GLY A 167 12.22 -27.09 -22.36
CA GLY A 167 13.53 -27.46 -22.92
C GLY A 167 13.94 -28.90 -22.59
N SER A 168 13.78 -29.32 -21.32
CA SER A 168 14.07 -30.70 -20.92
C SER A 168 13.09 -31.69 -21.54
N ALA A 169 11.80 -31.38 -21.56
CA ALA A 169 10.78 -32.22 -22.19
C ALA A 169 11.05 -32.41 -23.70
N HIS A 170 11.45 -31.35 -24.39
CA HIS A 170 11.74 -31.39 -25.83
C HIS A 170 13.03 -32.17 -26.14
N LEU A 171 14.04 -32.10 -25.27
CA LEU A 171 15.25 -32.91 -25.35
C LEU A 171 14.94 -34.40 -25.18
N VAL A 172 14.18 -34.76 -24.15
CA VAL A 172 13.75 -36.15 -23.92
C VAL A 172 12.92 -36.65 -25.11
N GLY A 173 11.96 -35.85 -25.59
CA GLY A 173 11.14 -36.21 -26.75
C GLY A 173 11.96 -36.46 -28.02
N LYS A 174 12.96 -35.61 -28.31
CA LYS A 174 13.89 -35.83 -29.44
C LYS A 174 14.71 -37.11 -29.26
N PHE A 175 15.23 -37.35 -28.07
CA PHE A 175 16.04 -38.54 -27.78
C PHE A 175 15.20 -39.82 -27.89
N SER A 176 13.99 -39.82 -27.33
CA SER A 176 13.02 -40.92 -27.47
C SER A 176 12.61 -41.15 -28.93
N GLY A 177 12.47 -40.09 -29.73
CA GLY A 177 12.19 -40.18 -31.16
C GLY A 177 13.29 -40.92 -31.92
N VAL A 178 14.56 -40.63 -31.62
CA VAL A 178 15.71 -41.34 -32.21
C VAL A 178 15.74 -42.80 -31.76
N ILE A 179 15.59 -43.07 -30.45
CA ILE A 179 15.56 -44.44 -29.90
C ILE A 179 14.43 -45.27 -30.53
N ARG A 180 13.27 -44.67 -30.80
CA ARG A 180 12.14 -45.37 -31.41
C ARG A 180 12.49 -45.99 -32.77
N HIS A 181 13.40 -45.39 -33.53
CA HIS A 181 13.84 -45.94 -34.82
C HIS A 181 14.75 -47.17 -34.69
N LEU A 182 15.36 -47.40 -33.51
CA LEU A 182 16.10 -48.63 -33.24
C LEU A 182 15.18 -49.84 -33.02
N GLN A 183 13.90 -49.61 -32.72
CA GLN A 183 12.90 -50.67 -32.68
C GLN A 183 12.30 -50.88 -34.08
N SER A 184 12.91 -51.77 -34.87
CA SER A 184 12.50 -52.06 -36.25
C SER A 184 11.35 -53.06 -36.39
N GLY A 185 10.95 -53.74 -35.29
CA GLY A 185 9.88 -54.75 -35.29
C GLY A 185 10.26 -56.11 -35.89
N TYR A 186 11.44 -56.24 -36.50
CA TYR A 186 11.94 -57.49 -37.06
C TYR A 186 12.62 -58.37 -36.01
N LEU A 187 12.18 -59.63 -35.90
CA LEU A 187 12.69 -60.59 -34.90
C LEU A 187 14.23 -60.75 -34.96
N TYR A 188 14.82 -60.69 -36.15
CA TYR A 188 16.27 -60.82 -36.36
C TYR A 188 17.09 -59.71 -35.68
N HIS A 189 16.58 -58.46 -35.66
CA HIS A 189 17.26 -57.34 -34.99
C HIS A 189 17.31 -57.54 -33.47
N TYR A 190 16.23 -58.06 -32.89
CA TYR A 190 16.17 -58.40 -31.47
C TYR A 190 17.10 -59.56 -31.12
N ALA A 191 17.09 -60.64 -31.92
CA ALA A 191 17.99 -61.78 -31.72
C ALA A 191 19.47 -61.37 -31.76
N PHE A 192 19.84 -60.54 -32.73
CA PHE A 192 21.19 -59.98 -32.84
C PHE A 192 21.55 -59.13 -31.61
N ALA A 193 20.66 -58.22 -31.19
CA ALA A 193 20.88 -57.39 -29.99
C ALA A 193 21.04 -58.22 -28.71
N MET A 194 20.28 -59.30 -28.55
CA MET A 194 20.38 -60.21 -27.41
C MET A 194 21.74 -60.93 -27.37
N ILE A 195 22.23 -61.43 -28.50
CA ILE A 195 23.53 -62.12 -28.57
C ILE A 195 24.66 -61.14 -28.25
N VAL A 196 24.65 -59.95 -28.87
CA VAL A 196 25.65 -58.90 -28.58
C VAL A 196 25.60 -58.48 -27.11
N GLY A 197 24.40 -58.32 -26.55
CA GLY A 197 24.20 -58.00 -25.14
C GLY A 197 24.76 -59.09 -24.21
N LEU A 198 24.51 -60.37 -24.52
CA LEU A 198 25.03 -61.51 -23.75
C LEU A 198 26.56 -61.56 -23.79
N ILE A 199 27.15 -61.43 -24.98
CA ILE A 199 28.61 -61.41 -25.14
C ILE A 199 29.21 -60.23 -24.37
N GLY A 200 28.62 -59.04 -24.48
CA GLY A 200 29.08 -57.85 -23.77
C GLY A 200 28.99 -58.01 -22.26
N LEU A 201 27.89 -58.56 -21.75
CA LEU A 201 27.70 -58.81 -20.32
C LEU A 201 28.67 -59.88 -19.80
N MET A 202 28.87 -60.97 -20.54
CA MET A 202 29.86 -61.98 -20.19
C MET A 202 31.29 -61.42 -20.21
N ALA A 203 31.63 -60.61 -21.21
CA ALA A 203 32.93 -59.96 -21.29
C ALA A 203 33.15 -58.97 -20.12
N TRP A 204 32.12 -58.20 -19.76
CA TRP A 204 32.17 -57.30 -18.60
C TRP A 204 32.39 -58.08 -17.30
N ILE A 205 31.59 -59.11 -17.05
CA ILE A 205 31.70 -59.94 -15.84
C ILE A 205 33.06 -60.62 -15.77
N LEU A 206 33.54 -61.20 -16.87
CA LEU A 206 34.84 -61.86 -16.93
C LEU A 206 35.97 -60.86 -16.68
N TYR A 207 35.91 -59.68 -17.31
CA TYR A 207 36.88 -58.61 -17.08
C TYR A 207 36.91 -58.18 -15.62
N THR A 208 35.74 -57.91 -15.02
CA THR A 208 35.62 -57.56 -13.60
C THR A 208 36.12 -58.70 -12.69
N HIS A 209 35.79 -59.96 -12.98
CA HIS A 209 36.25 -61.10 -12.18
C HIS A 209 37.76 -61.31 -12.29
N ILE A 210 38.34 -61.18 -13.47
CA ILE A 210 39.79 -61.27 -13.66
C ILE A 210 40.47 -60.12 -12.92
N TYR A 211 39.95 -58.89 -13.04
CA TYR A 211 40.51 -57.72 -12.39
C TYR A 211 40.41 -57.75 -10.84
N ILE A 212 39.43 -58.47 -10.29
CA ILE A 212 39.28 -58.67 -8.84
C ILE A 212 40.07 -59.89 -8.34
N ALA A 213 40.34 -60.87 -9.21
CA ALA A 213 41.10 -62.09 -8.87
C ALA A 213 42.63 -61.92 -8.97
N TYR A 214 43.10 -60.78 -9.50
CA TYR A 214 44.50 -60.33 -9.50
C TYR A 214 44.63 -59.08 -8.63
#